data_AF-A0A6J8B060-F1
#
_entry.id   AF-A0A6J8B060-F1
#
_cell.length_a   1.000
_cell.length_b   1.000
_cell.length_c   1.000
_cell.angle_alpha   90.00
_cell.angle_beta   90.00
_cell.angle_gamma   90.00
#
_symmetry.space_group_name_H-M   'P 1'
#
loop_
_entity.id
_entity.type
_entity.pdbx_description
1 polymer ?
#
loop_
_entity_poly.entity_id
_entity_poly.type
_entity_poly.pdbx_seq_one_letter_code
_entity_poly.pdbx_strand_id
1 'polypeptide(L)'
;MLYFHFEKNNRESTATVTVTVQNIYSITLKKTNKLLSVGGVDLKDGTLQPEPSMGQRKKISKVDNRETFNRYFDVKQETVLHRRQTMASTILMCDPCSRHNKSSNGIKYCTDCEDSLCTECTSMHCAVQRISRHHLVDVSGIAGNAFNIKKNCIEHEDLSYEFYCSDHNCLVCQICIDNNHRNCGKIQTIDIPAKGCRSSLMLEDVTKDIASLLKSTKELVEESQKNKTRVGQIKAKVLKEIAKFRHDINDHIDQLERKLSSEVDIIGQKICKKVGNALCEANERQNFVENVWQQVDFILNMVQKVSYLSF
;
A
#
# COMPACT_ATOMS: atom_id res chain seq x y z
N MET A 1 -42.35 17.15 -3.96
CA MET A 1 -41.94 16.05 -4.86
C MET A 1 -40.59 16.44 -5.44
N LEU A 2 -39.50 15.81 -5.01
CA LEU A 2 -38.13 16.14 -5.45
C LEU A 2 -37.85 15.38 -6.76
N TYR A 3 -37.56 16.08 -7.84
CA TYR A 3 -37.13 15.48 -9.11
C TYR A 3 -35.63 15.72 -9.28
N PHE A 4 -34.87 14.62 -9.42
CA PHE A 4 -33.45 14.68 -9.74
C PHE A 4 -33.28 14.37 -11.23
N HIS A 5 -32.82 15.34 -12.01
CA HIS A 5 -32.48 15.13 -13.42
C HIS A 5 -30.96 15.15 -13.57
N PHE A 6 -30.38 14.04 -14.02
CA PHE A 6 -28.96 13.93 -14.35
C PHE A 6 -28.79 13.92 -15.86
N GLU A 7 -28.22 14.99 -16.41
CA GLU A 7 -27.86 15.04 -17.84
C GLU A 7 -26.34 14.85 -17.97
N LYS A 8 -25.93 13.80 -18.68
CA LYS A 8 -24.53 13.48 -18.92
C LYS A 8 -24.15 13.93 -20.32
N ASN A 9 -23.49 15.08 -20.44
CA ASN A 9 -23.10 15.61 -21.75
C ASN A 9 -21.71 15.07 -22.15
N ASN A 10 -21.64 14.35 -23.27
CA ASN A 10 -20.51 13.46 -23.60
C ASN A 10 -19.28 14.16 -24.21
N ARG A 11 -19.15 15.48 -24.06
CA ARG A 11 -17.99 16.25 -24.55
C ARG A 11 -17.33 17.17 -23.54
N GLU A 12 -17.95 17.42 -22.39
CA GLU A 12 -17.34 18.07 -21.24
C GLU A 12 -17.96 17.49 -19.98
N SER A 13 -17.15 16.91 -19.09
CA SER A 13 -17.56 16.26 -17.84
C SER A 13 -18.14 17.26 -16.83
N THR A 14 -19.31 17.81 -17.14
CA THR A 14 -20.09 18.71 -16.32
C THR A 14 -21.30 17.95 -15.79
N ALA A 15 -21.42 17.87 -14.46
CA ALA A 15 -22.62 17.40 -13.81
C ALA A 15 -23.38 18.65 -13.33
N THR A 16 -24.59 18.83 -13.82
CA THR A 16 -25.51 19.87 -13.36
C THR A 16 -26.55 19.21 -12.47
N VAL A 17 -26.69 19.70 -11.25
CA VAL A 17 -27.76 19.29 -10.33
C VAL A 17 -28.70 20.48 -10.20
N THR A 18 -29.93 20.28 -10.63
CA THR A 18 -30.99 21.29 -10.55
C THR A 18 -31.98 20.82 -9.49
N VAL A 19 -32.12 21.59 -8.41
CA VAL A 19 -33.13 21.33 -7.37
C VAL A 19 -34.23 22.36 -7.54
N THR A 20 -35.44 21.89 -7.83
CA THR A 20 -36.65 22.73 -7.91
C THR A 20 -37.52 22.49 -6.68
N VAL A 21 -37.71 23.55 -5.89
CA VAL A 21 -38.64 23.56 -4.76
C VAL A 21 -39.80 24.48 -5.11
N GLN A 22 -40.98 23.87 -5.30
CA GLN A 22 -42.29 24.54 -5.41
C GLN A 22 -42.30 25.88 -6.19
N ASN A 23 -41.73 25.89 -7.40
CA ASN A 23 -41.88 26.96 -8.40
C ASN A 23 -41.38 28.38 -8.07
N ILE A 24 -40.55 28.61 -7.05
CA ILE A 24 -40.10 29.99 -6.73
C ILE A 24 -38.59 30.20 -6.93
N TYR A 25 -37.74 29.16 -6.86
CA TYR A 25 -36.30 29.30 -7.11
C TYR A 25 -35.67 28.06 -7.76
N SER A 26 -34.78 28.28 -8.74
CA SER A 26 -33.91 27.25 -9.33
C SER A 26 -32.45 27.56 -8.99
N ILE A 27 -31.78 26.64 -8.29
CA ILE A 27 -30.34 26.75 -8.00
C ILE A 27 -29.59 25.80 -8.93
N THR A 28 -28.67 26.35 -9.72
CA THR A 28 -27.84 25.60 -10.67
C THR A 28 -26.40 25.58 -10.17
N LEU A 29 -25.92 24.43 -9.72
CA LEU A 29 -24.52 24.24 -9.31
C LEU A 29 -23.71 23.68 -10.50
N LYS A 30 -22.76 24.46 -11.00
CA LYS A 30 -21.79 24.03 -12.03
C LYS A 30 -20.47 23.66 -11.38
N LYS A 31 -20.04 22.39 -11.51
CA LYS A 31 -18.68 21.96 -11.17
C LYS A 31 -17.84 21.88 -12.43
N THR A 32 -16.81 22.73 -12.55
CA THR A 32 -15.80 22.66 -13.61
C THR A 32 -14.65 21.78 -13.14
N ASN A 33 -14.55 20.57 -13.67
CA ASN A 33 -13.37 19.72 -13.47
C ASN A 33 -12.27 20.22 -14.42
N LYS A 34 -11.40 21.11 -13.92
CA LYS A 34 -10.12 21.38 -14.59
C LYS A 34 -9.24 20.14 -14.40
N LEU A 35 -9.24 19.26 -15.41
CA LEU A 35 -8.38 18.08 -15.49
C LEU A 35 -6.91 18.49 -15.36
N LEU A 36 -6.28 18.11 -14.26
CA LEU A 36 -4.83 17.98 -14.20
C LEU A 36 -4.49 16.62 -14.80
N SER A 37 -4.07 16.62 -16.07
CA SER A 37 -3.57 15.44 -16.76
C SER A 37 -2.19 15.05 -16.20
N VAL A 38 -2.08 13.90 -15.53
CA VAL A 38 -0.81 13.16 -15.44
C VAL A 38 -1.09 11.66 -15.28
N GLY A 39 -0.64 10.86 -16.26
CA GLY A 39 -0.29 9.44 -16.13
C GLY A 39 -1.39 8.49 -15.70
N GLY A 40 -2.08 7.89 -16.67
CA GLY A 40 -3.27 7.05 -16.52
C GLY A 40 -3.20 5.96 -15.44
N VAL A 41 -4.09 6.10 -14.47
CA VAL A 41 -4.85 4.99 -13.85
C VAL A 41 -6.24 5.55 -13.55
N ASP A 42 -7.24 5.14 -14.32
CA ASP A 42 -8.65 5.43 -14.03
C ASP A 42 -9.11 4.56 -12.85
N LEU A 43 -9.41 5.19 -11.72
CA LEU A 43 -10.10 4.54 -10.60
C LEU A 43 -11.60 4.54 -10.89
N LYS A 44 -12.12 3.43 -11.44
CA LYS A 44 -13.54 3.10 -11.40
C LYS A 44 -13.80 2.00 -10.37
N ASP A 45 -14.76 2.31 -9.51
CA ASP A 45 -15.67 1.43 -8.76
C ASP A 45 -15.08 0.32 -7.88
N GLY A 46 -15.37 0.46 -6.58
CA GLY A 46 -15.06 -0.54 -5.56
C GLY A 46 -15.72 -1.88 -5.86
N THR A 47 -14.89 -2.85 -6.23
CA THR A 47 -15.10 -4.29 -6.02
C THR A 47 -13.73 -4.93 -5.84
N LEU A 48 -13.49 -5.61 -4.71
CA LEU A 48 -12.38 -6.56 -4.61
C LEU A 48 -12.76 -7.80 -5.40
N GLN A 49 -12.01 -8.11 -6.47
CA GLN A 49 -11.96 -9.43 -7.10
C GLN A 49 -10.54 -9.73 -7.63
N PRO A 50 -10.17 -11.02 -7.77
CA PRO A 50 -8.80 -11.49 -7.59
C PRO A 50 -7.89 -11.26 -8.80
N GLU A 51 -6.60 -11.21 -8.51
CA GLU A 51 -5.46 -11.05 -9.42
C GLU A 51 -5.60 -11.84 -10.74
N PRO A 52 -5.39 -11.20 -11.90
CA PRO A 52 -5.10 -11.89 -13.14
C PRO A 52 -3.59 -12.00 -13.36
N SER A 53 -3.13 -13.24 -13.45
CA SER A 53 -1.88 -13.64 -14.08
C SER A 53 -1.80 -13.24 -15.56
N MET A 54 -0.56 -13.09 -16.06
CA MET A 54 -0.10 -13.16 -17.47
C MET A 54 -0.04 -11.86 -18.31
N GLY A 55 1.18 -11.30 -18.38
CA GLY A 55 2.01 -11.30 -19.61
C GLY A 55 1.56 -10.51 -20.84
N GLN A 56 2.15 -9.33 -21.04
CA GLN A 56 2.29 -8.74 -22.39
C GLN A 56 3.63 -9.16 -23.01
N ARG A 57 3.56 -10.04 -24.01
CA ARG A 57 4.68 -10.40 -24.88
C ARG A 57 5.08 -9.21 -25.76
N LYS A 58 6.29 -8.68 -25.59
CA LYS A 58 6.99 -7.98 -26.68
C LYS A 58 7.46 -9.02 -27.69
N LYS A 59 7.19 -8.77 -28.97
CA LYS A 59 7.65 -9.58 -30.11
C LYS A 59 9.19 -9.60 -30.11
N ILE A 60 9.78 -10.74 -29.77
CA ILE A 60 11.16 -11.07 -30.09
C ILE A 60 11.09 -12.09 -31.23
N SER A 61 11.83 -11.79 -32.30
CA SER A 61 11.95 -12.63 -33.49
C SER A 61 12.47 -14.02 -33.15
N LYS A 62 11.83 -15.02 -33.77
CA LYS A 62 12.11 -16.46 -33.76
C LYS A 62 13.60 -16.82 -33.66
N VAL A 63 13.98 -17.57 -32.63
CA VAL A 63 14.81 -18.79 -32.74
C VAL A 63 14.28 -19.79 -31.71
N ASP A 64 13.86 -20.95 -32.19
CA ASP A 64 13.32 -22.07 -31.42
C ASP A 64 14.37 -22.66 -30.48
N ASN A 65 14.10 -22.70 -29.17
CA ASN A 65 14.78 -23.62 -28.25
C ASN A 65 13.99 -23.79 -26.92
N ARG A 66 12.67 -24.00 -27.03
CA ARG A 66 11.79 -24.22 -25.87
C ARG A 66 11.93 -25.63 -25.28
N GLU A 67 12.50 -26.57 -26.03
CA GLU A 67 12.71 -27.96 -25.59
C GLU A 67 14.03 -28.16 -24.82
N THR A 68 15.05 -27.35 -25.06
CA THR A 68 16.33 -27.41 -24.34
C THR A 68 16.23 -26.81 -22.93
N PHE A 69 15.36 -25.82 -22.72
CA PHE A 69 15.16 -25.22 -21.40
C PHE A 69 14.37 -26.14 -20.45
N ASN A 70 13.37 -26.88 -20.97
CA ASN A 70 12.52 -27.74 -20.15
C ASN A 70 13.21 -29.04 -19.69
N ARG A 71 14.23 -29.54 -20.42
CA ARG A 71 15.04 -30.69 -19.94
C ARG A 71 15.91 -30.36 -18.72
N TYR A 72 16.26 -29.10 -18.51
CA TYR A 72 17.04 -28.68 -17.34
C TYR A 72 16.18 -28.50 -16.08
N PHE A 73 14.85 -28.40 -16.23
CA PHE A 73 13.93 -28.12 -15.13
C PHE A 73 13.16 -29.36 -14.61
N ASP A 74 13.19 -30.48 -15.33
CA ASP A 74 12.45 -31.71 -15.00
C ASP A 74 13.23 -32.77 -14.20
N VAL A 75 14.37 -32.44 -13.59
CA VAL A 75 15.13 -33.40 -12.73
C VAL A 75 14.81 -33.26 -11.23
N LYS A 76 13.83 -32.46 -10.81
CA LYS A 76 13.48 -32.37 -9.37
C LYS A 76 11.98 -32.28 -9.09
N GLN A 77 11.30 -33.41 -9.13
CA GLN A 77 10.09 -33.61 -8.32
C GLN A 77 10.08 -34.86 -7.42
N GLU A 78 11.09 -35.74 -7.44
CA GLU A 78 11.10 -36.95 -6.57
C GLU A 78 12.06 -36.92 -5.37
N THR A 79 12.49 -35.75 -4.89
CA THR A 79 13.16 -35.65 -3.58
C THR A 79 12.70 -34.44 -2.76
N VAL A 80 11.39 -34.28 -2.60
CA VAL A 80 10.86 -33.57 -1.43
C VAL A 80 10.86 -34.58 -0.29
N LEU A 81 11.82 -34.46 0.63
CA LEU A 81 11.67 -34.68 2.08
C LEU A 81 13.03 -34.67 2.80
N HIS A 82 13.74 -33.53 2.79
CA HIS A 82 14.28 -33.02 4.06
C HIS A 82 14.66 -31.55 3.96
N ARG A 83 14.17 -30.79 4.95
CA ARG A 83 14.70 -29.52 5.44
C ARG A 83 14.37 -28.26 4.63
N ARG A 84 13.16 -27.74 4.89
CA ARG A 84 12.94 -26.29 5.01
C ARG A 84 13.97 -25.73 6.02
N GLN A 85 15.11 -25.28 5.53
CA GLN A 85 15.93 -24.31 6.25
C GLN A 85 15.77 -22.98 5.54
N THR A 86 15.20 -22.04 6.27
CA THR A 86 15.25 -20.60 6.02
C THR A 86 16.58 -20.21 5.38
N MET A 87 16.53 -19.46 4.28
CA MET A 87 17.67 -18.70 3.73
C MET A 87 18.05 -17.57 4.71
N ALA A 88 18.41 -17.92 5.94
CA ALA A 88 19.20 -17.06 6.77
C ALA A 88 20.62 -17.14 6.20
N SER A 89 21.12 -16.02 5.68
CA SER A 89 22.54 -15.85 5.41
C SER A 89 23.27 -16.04 6.74
N THR A 90 23.62 -17.28 7.04
CA THR A 90 24.29 -17.65 8.27
C THR A 90 25.72 -17.20 8.09
N ILE A 91 26.09 -16.10 8.73
CA ILE A 91 27.46 -15.59 8.72
C ILE A 91 28.35 -16.70 9.29
N LEU A 92 29.38 -17.10 8.53
CA LEU A 92 30.34 -18.10 9.00
C LEU A 92 31.15 -17.51 10.16
N MET A 93 31.21 -18.22 11.28
CA MET A 93 31.85 -17.77 12.51
C MET A 93 33.25 -18.36 12.62
N CYS A 94 34.25 -17.56 12.99
CA CYS A 94 35.64 -18.00 13.14
C CYS A 94 35.75 -19.14 14.17
N ASP A 95 36.28 -20.28 13.74
CA ASP A 95 36.36 -21.51 14.55
C ASP A 95 37.35 -21.38 15.71
N PRO A 96 38.59 -20.86 15.54
CA PRO A 96 39.49 -20.62 16.65
C PRO A 96 38.93 -19.64 17.69
N CYS A 97 38.26 -18.58 17.25
CA CYS A 97 37.63 -17.64 18.18
C CYS A 97 36.49 -18.31 18.94
N SER A 98 35.67 -19.11 18.27
CA SER A 98 34.55 -19.84 18.87
C SER A 98 35.04 -20.82 19.95
N ARG A 99 36.15 -21.54 19.70
CA ARG A 99 36.80 -22.41 20.71
C ARG A 99 37.25 -21.66 21.97
N HIS A 100 37.53 -20.35 21.85
CA HIS A 100 37.91 -19.47 22.95
C HIS A 100 36.75 -18.59 23.45
N ASN A 101 35.50 -18.95 23.17
CA ASN A 101 34.28 -18.20 23.56
C ASN A 101 34.26 -16.75 23.05
N LYS A 102 34.93 -16.47 21.92
CA LYS A 102 34.89 -15.18 21.22
C LYS A 102 34.06 -15.31 19.96
N SER A 103 33.17 -14.35 19.73
CA SER A 103 32.34 -14.28 18.52
C SER A 103 32.98 -13.33 17.52
N SER A 104 33.56 -13.87 16.44
CA SER A 104 34.06 -13.06 15.33
C SER A 104 33.72 -13.72 14.00
N ASN A 105 33.49 -12.90 12.97
CA ASN A 105 33.11 -13.39 11.66
C ASN A 105 34.34 -13.99 10.94
N GLY A 106 34.18 -15.19 10.40
CA GLY A 106 35.14 -15.82 9.51
C GLY A 106 35.14 -15.14 8.15
N ILE A 107 36.30 -14.69 7.70
CA ILE A 107 36.49 -14.06 6.37
C ILE A 107 37.33 -14.92 5.43
N LYS A 108 38.13 -15.85 5.97
CA LYS A 108 38.88 -16.86 5.22
C LYS A 108 38.50 -18.25 5.72
N TYR A 109 38.60 -19.26 4.86
CA TYR A 109 38.50 -20.67 5.23
C TYR A 109 39.77 -21.39 4.86
N CYS A 110 40.40 -22.04 5.84
CA CYS A 110 41.56 -22.89 5.62
C CYS A 110 41.10 -24.28 5.25
N THR A 111 41.36 -24.68 4.02
CA THR A 111 40.93 -26.00 3.56
C THR A 111 41.70 -27.12 4.26
N ASP A 112 42.96 -26.93 4.63
CA ASP A 112 43.78 -27.98 5.28
C ASP A 112 43.44 -28.18 6.76
N CYS A 113 43.09 -27.11 7.47
CA CYS A 113 42.65 -27.18 8.87
C CYS A 113 41.14 -27.37 9.03
N GLU A 114 40.40 -27.22 7.93
CA GLU A 114 38.93 -27.20 7.90
C GLU A 114 38.30 -26.14 8.83
N ASP A 115 39.07 -25.09 9.13
CA ASP A 115 38.70 -24.02 10.05
C ASP A 115 38.47 -22.69 9.30
N SER A 116 37.39 -22.00 9.66
CA SER A 116 37.12 -20.63 9.27
C SER A 116 37.82 -19.64 10.20
N LEU A 117 38.41 -18.59 9.62
CA LEU A 117 39.32 -17.68 10.29
C LEU A 117 38.87 -16.24 10.09
N CYS A 118 38.81 -15.48 11.19
CA CYS A 118 38.72 -14.02 11.14
C CYS A 118 40.06 -13.42 10.67
N THR A 119 40.10 -12.10 10.49
CA THR A 119 41.31 -11.38 10.03
C THR A 119 42.53 -11.64 10.92
N GLU A 120 42.33 -11.64 12.24
CA GLU A 120 43.40 -11.85 13.21
C GLU A 120 43.90 -13.30 13.19
N CYS A 121 42.97 -14.28 13.23
CA CYS A 121 43.32 -15.69 13.14
C CYS A 121 44.00 -16.03 11.81
N THR A 122 43.62 -15.38 10.71
CA THR A 122 44.28 -15.53 9.41
C THR A 122 45.73 -15.06 9.47
N SER A 123 45.98 -13.89 10.05
CA SER A 123 47.33 -13.34 10.20
C SER A 123 48.24 -14.29 11.00
N MET A 124 47.74 -14.79 12.13
CA MET A 124 48.47 -15.78 12.93
C MET A 124 48.68 -17.10 12.18
N HIS A 125 47.68 -17.56 11.43
CA HIS A 125 47.75 -18.78 10.63
C HIS A 125 48.88 -18.68 9.59
N CYS A 126 49.01 -17.54 8.92
CA CYS A 126 50.08 -17.29 7.95
C CYS A 126 51.46 -17.08 8.61
N ALA A 127 51.51 -16.60 9.86
CA ALA A 127 52.75 -16.35 10.58
C ALA A 127 53.45 -17.63 11.10
N VAL A 128 52.69 -18.71 11.33
CA VAL A 128 53.23 -19.97 11.86
C VAL A 128 53.80 -20.83 10.73
N GLN A 129 55.12 -21.04 10.73
CA GLN A 129 55.87 -21.70 9.65
C GLN A 129 55.34 -23.09 9.22
N ARG A 130 54.72 -23.85 10.13
CA ARG A 130 54.17 -25.19 9.84
C ARG A 130 52.87 -25.13 9.04
N ILE A 131 52.03 -24.12 9.27
CA ILE A 131 50.67 -24.00 8.70
C ILE A 131 50.54 -22.81 7.74
N SER A 132 51.61 -22.03 7.55
CA SER A 132 51.64 -20.88 6.63
C SER A 132 51.47 -21.25 5.16
N ARG A 133 51.66 -22.53 4.81
CA ARG A 133 51.49 -23.07 3.46
C ARG A 133 50.09 -23.62 3.20
N HIS A 134 49.20 -23.58 4.18
CA HIS A 134 47.83 -24.05 4.00
C HIS A 134 47.08 -23.18 3.00
N HIS A 135 46.14 -23.79 2.28
CA HIS A 135 45.34 -23.16 1.26
C HIS A 135 44.14 -22.44 1.88
N LEU A 136 44.17 -21.11 1.80
CA LEU A 136 43.14 -20.20 2.29
C LEU A 136 42.23 -19.73 1.15
N VAL A 137 40.93 -19.88 1.34
CA VAL A 137 39.88 -19.42 0.43
C VAL A 137 39.18 -18.21 1.04
N ASP A 138 38.86 -17.20 0.23
CA ASP A 138 38.04 -16.08 0.68
C ASP A 138 36.58 -16.49 0.81
N VAL A 139 36.00 -16.25 1.97
CA VAL A 139 34.61 -16.65 2.29
C VAL A 139 33.75 -15.46 2.69
N SER A 140 34.26 -14.24 2.50
CA SER A 140 33.52 -13.02 2.79
C SER A 140 32.23 -12.97 1.96
N GLY A 141 31.08 -13.03 2.65
CA GLY A 141 29.76 -12.96 2.01
C GLY A 141 29.19 -14.29 1.51
N ILE A 142 29.85 -15.42 1.74
CA ILE A 142 29.33 -16.74 1.41
C ILE A 142 28.57 -17.30 2.63
N ALA A 143 27.34 -17.79 2.43
CA ALA A 143 26.53 -18.37 3.50
C ALA A 143 27.23 -19.61 4.08
N GLY A 144 27.28 -19.75 5.42
CA GLY A 144 28.05 -20.79 6.12
C GLY A 144 27.72 -22.23 5.72
N ASN A 145 26.56 -22.46 5.10
CA ASN A 145 26.14 -23.77 4.60
C ASN A 145 26.90 -24.19 3.33
N ALA A 146 27.61 -23.28 2.66
CA ALA A 146 28.32 -23.54 1.41
C ALA A 146 29.68 -24.24 1.60
N PHE A 147 30.23 -24.27 2.82
CA PHE A 147 31.57 -24.81 3.09
C PHE A 147 31.56 -26.23 3.67
N ASN A 148 30.40 -26.87 3.77
CA ASN A 148 30.32 -28.29 4.13
C ASN A 148 30.65 -29.18 2.93
N ILE A 149 31.76 -28.87 2.23
CA ILE A 149 32.25 -29.64 1.09
C ILE A 149 33.03 -30.80 1.71
N LYS A 150 32.38 -31.94 1.90
CA LYS A 150 33.09 -33.18 2.16
C LYS A 150 34.07 -33.40 1.01
N LYS A 151 35.36 -33.34 1.32
CA LYS A 151 36.42 -33.65 0.35
C LYS A 151 36.37 -35.12 -0.08
N ASN A 152 35.85 -35.96 0.80
CA ASN A 152 35.80 -37.40 0.63
C ASN A 152 34.42 -37.87 0.21
N CYS A 153 34.41 -38.99 -0.51
CA CYS A 153 33.22 -39.62 -1.01
C CYS A 153 32.30 -40.04 0.14
N ILE A 154 31.01 -39.76 -0.01
CA ILE A 154 29.99 -40.14 0.98
C ILE A 154 29.91 -41.67 1.14
N GLU A 155 30.14 -42.42 0.06
CA GLU A 155 30.12 -43.90 0.06
C GLU A 155 31.48 -44.50 0.43
N HIS A 156 32.56 -43.75 0.25
CA HIS A 156 33.94 -44.22 0.44
C HIS A 156 34.72 -43.16 1.20
N GLU A 157 34.56 -43.13 2.53
CA GLU A 157 35.05 -42.04 3.39
C GLU A 157 36.57 -41.82 3.35
N ASP A 158 37.35 -42.82 2.90
CA ASP A 158 38.81 -42.74 2.76
C ASP A 158 39.27 -42.16 1.41
N LEU A 159 38.37 -41.94 0.45
CA LEU A 159 38.72 -41.49 -0.90
C LEU A 159 38.17 -40.10 -1.20
N SER A 160 39.04 -39.23 -1.71
CA SER A 160 38.66 -37.91 -2.19
C SER A 160 37.83 -37.97 -3.47
N TYR A 161 36.97 -36.97 -3.66
CA TYR A 161 36.39 -36.67 -4.95
C TYR A 161 37.49 -36.14 -5.88
N GLU A 162 37.85 -36.90 -6.91
CA GLU A 162 38.87 -36.53 -7.91
C GLU A 162 38.30 -36.37 -9.32
N PHE A 163 37.11 -36.94 -9.55
CA PHE A 163 36.47 -36.98 -10.85
C PHE A 163 35.05 -36.40 -10.79
N TYR A 164 34.56 -36.01 -11.96
CA TYR A 164 33.20 -35.54 -12.19
C TYR A 164 32.58 -36.35 -13.34
N CYS A 165 31.42 -36.95 -13.06
CA CYS A 165 30.63 -37.64 -14.06
C CYS A 165 29.65 -36.65 -14.71
N SER A 166 29.82 -36.38 -16.00
CA SER A 166 28.93 -35.45 -16.73
C SER A 166 27.56 -36.07 -17.05
N ASP A 167 27.49 -37.40 -17.14
CA ASP A 167 26.24 -38.10 -17.44
C ASP A 167 25.26 -38.01 -16.25
N HIS A 168 25.79 -37.91 -15.03
CA HIS A 168 25.01 -37.81 -13.79
C HIS A 168 25.14 -36.45 -13.08
N ASN A 169 25.99 -35.56 -13.59
CA ASN A 169 26.27 -34.23 -13.04
C ASN A 169 26.67 -34.27 -11.55
N CYS A 170 27.62 -35.16 -11.19
CA CYS A 170 28.03 -35.38 -9.81
C CYS A 170 29.54 -35.61 -9.66
N LEU A 171 30.07 -35.31 -8.47
CA LEU A 171 31.44 -35.64 -8.09
C LEU A 171 31.54 -37.12 -7.70
N VAL A 172 32.61 -37.79 -8.13
CA VAL A 172 32.82 -39.24 -7.90
C VAL A 172 34.29 -39.52 -7.52
N CYS A 173 34.50 -40.53 -6.67
CA CYS A 173 35.84 -41.07 -6.37
C CYS A 173 36.16 -42.25 -7.32
N GLN A 174 37.39 -42.76 -7.25
CA GLN A 174 37.83 -43.88 -8.10
C GLN A 174 36.95 -45.13 -7.96
N ILE A 175 36.55 -45.52 -6.75
CA ILE A 175 35.70 -46.70 -6.55
C ILE A 175 34.29 -46.50 -7.12
N CYS A 176 33.74 -45.28 -7.03
CA CYS A 176 32.43 -44.97 -7.64
C CYS A 176 32.47 -45.12 -9.17
N ILE A 177 33.61 -44.85 -9.80
CA ILE A 177 33.80 -45.06 -11.25
C ILE A 177 33.65 -46.53 -11.59
N ASP A 178 34.34 -47.40 -10.86
CA ASP A 178 34.36 -48.84 -11.15
C ASP A 178 33.02 -49.53 -10.84
N ASN A 179 32.29 -49.04 -9.83
CA ASN A 179 31.03 -49.65 -9.40
C ASN A 179 29.81 -49.06 -10.11
N ASN A 180 29.56 -47.77 -9.91
CA ASN A 180 28.28 -47.14 -10.24
C ASN A 180 28.32 -46.36 -11.56
N HIS A 181 29.52 -45.97 -12.02
CA HIS A 181 29.70 -45.17 -13.23
C HIS A 181 30.48 -45.88 -14.34
N ARG A 182 30.61 -47.22 -14.27
CA ARG A 182 31.40 -48.02 -15.22
C ARG A 182 30.96 -47.87 -16.68
N ASN A 183 29.68 -47.60 -16.89
CA ASN A 183 29.07 -47.43 -18.21
C ASN A 183 28.89 -45.95 -18.60
N CYS A 184 29.36 -45.00 -17.78
CA CYS A 184 29.31 -43.58 -18.10
C CYS A 184 30.41 -43.24 -19.12
N GLY A 185 30.04 -42.52 -20.18
CA GLY A 185 30.95 -42.17 -21.26
C GLY A 185 31.75 -40.89 -20.99
N LYS A 186 31.36 -40.08 -19.99
CA LYS A 186 31.90 -38.73 -19.78
C LYS A 186 32.33 -38.48 -18.34
N ILE A 187 33.33 -39.23 -17.90
CA ILE A 187 34.01 -39.00 -16.61
C ILE A 187 35.31 -38.25 -16.88
N GLN A 188 35.52 -37.15 -16.17
CA GLN A 188 36.68 -36.29 -16.32
C GLN A 188 37.19 -35.84 -14.95
N THR A 189 38.45 -35.44 -14.86
CA THR A 189 39.01 -34.85 -13.64
C THR A 189 38.27 -33.56 -13.31
N ILE A 190 38.09 -33.26 -12.02
CA ILE A 190 37.24 -32.14 -11.54
C ILE A 190 37.71 -30.77 -12.06
N ASP A 191 38.99 -30.62 -12.36
CA ASP A 191 39.57 -29.36 -12.80
C ASP A 191 39.06 -28.91 -14.17
N ILE A 192 38.73 -29.84 -15.08
CA ILE A 192 38.21 -29.56 -16.42
C ILE A 192 36.81 -28.90 -16.37
N PRO A 193 35.78 -29.51 -15.77
CA PRO A 193 34.47 -28.90 -15.62
C PRO A 193 34.50 -27.68 -14.69
N ALA A 194 35.34 -27.68 -13.66
CA ALA A 194 35.47 -26.51 -12.78
C ALA A 194 36.01 -25.29 -13.53
N LYS A 195 37.01 -25.46 -14.41
CA LYS A 195 37.50 -24.40 -15.29
C LYS A 195 36.39 -23.95 -16.25
N GLY A 196 35.74 -24.89 -16.95
CA GLY A 196 34.65 -24.58 -17.88
C GLY A 196 33.45 -23.89 -17.23
N CYS A 197 33.14 -24.19 -15.97
CA CYS A 197 32.09 -23.54 -15.21
C CYS A 197 32.48 -22.10 -14.81
N ARG A 198 33.75 -21.89 -14.39
CA ARG A 198 34.27 -20.56 -14.05
C ARG A 198 34.39 -19.62 -15.25
N SER A 199 34.70 -20.14 -16.43
CA SER A 199 34.80 -19.36 -17.67
C SER A 199 33.55 -19.44 -18.56
N SER A 200 32.45 -19.98 -18.04
CA SER A 200 31.21 -20.08 -18.80
C SER A 200 30.58 -18.70 -18.96
N LEU A 201 30.54 -18.21 -20.21
CA LEU A 201 29.78 -17.02 -20.62
C LEU A 201 28.32 -17.06 -20.11
N MET A 202 27.73 -18.26 -20.01
CA MET A 202 26.37 -18.45 -19.49
C MET A 202 26.23 -18.01 -18.02
N LEU A 203 27.26 -18.21 -17.18
CA LEU A 203 27.20 -17.82 -15.78
C LEU A 203 27.28 -16.29 -15.63
N GLU A 204 28.10 -15.63 -16.47
CA GLU A 204 28.17 -14.18 -16.51
C GLU A 204 26.85 -13.55 -16.97
N ASP A 205 26.23 -14.11 -18.02
CA ASP A 205 24.97 -13.60 -18.55
C ASP A 205 23.82 -13.78 -17.54
N VAL A 206 23.72 -14.95 -16.89
CA VAL A 206 22.75 -15.18 -15.81
C VAL A 206 23.00 -14.21 -14.64
N THR A 207 24.26 -13.94 -14.29
CA THR A 207 24.59 -12.99 -13.21
C THR A 207 24.16 -11.56 -13.58
N LYS A 208 24.37 -11.14 -14.82
CA LYS A 208 23.93 -9.84 -15.33
C LYS A 208 22.40 -9.73 -15.33
N ASP A 209 21.70 -10.78 -15.77
CA ASP A 209 20.24 -10.83 -15.79
C ASP A 209 19.67 -10.75 -14.37
N ILE A 210 20.22 -11.49 -13.42
CA ILE A 210 19.83 -11.42 -12.01
C ILE A 210 20.09 -10.02 -11.44
N ALA A 211 21.25 -9.42 -11.72
CA ALA A 211 21.56 -8.07 -11.25
C ALA A 211 20.61 -7.02 -11.83
N SER A 212 20.26 -7.15 -13.11
CA SER A 212 19.28 -6.29 -13.79
C SER A 212 17.89 -6.44 -13.17
N LEU A 213 17.42 -7.67 -12.96
CA LEU A 213 16.14 -7.96 -12.31
C LEU A 213 16.09 -7.41 -10.89
N LEU A 214 17.16 -7.55 -10.11
CA LEU A 214 17.27 -7.01 -8.76
C LEU A 214 17.15 -5.48 -8.77
N LYS A 215 17.81 -4.81 -9.71
CA LYS A 215 17.73 -3.36 -9.86
C LYS A 215 16.30 -2.92 -10.19
N SER A 216 15.68 -3.50 -11.22
CA SER A 216 14.32 -3.15 -11.61
C SER A 216 13.31 -3.44 -10.50
N THR A 217 13.49 -4.53 -9.76
CA THR A 217 12.62 -4.86 -8.62
C THR A 217 12.74 -3.82 -7.49
N LYS A 218 13.96 -3.36 -7.18
CA LYS A 218 14.18 -2.28 -6.20
C LYS A 218 13.49 -0.98 -6.62
N GLU A 219 13.65 -0.59 -7.87
CA GLU A 219 12.99 0.61 -8.43
C GLU A 219 11.46 0.51 -8.34
N LEU A 220 10.88 -0.65 -8.66
CA LEU A 220 9.44 -0.89 -8.54
C LEU A 220 8.94 -0.80 -7.09
N VAL A 221 9.71 -1.33 -6.13
CA VAL A 221 9.37 -1.25 -4.70
C VAL A 221 9.40 0.20 -4.22
N GLU A 222 10.44 0.95 -4.58
CA GLU A 222 10.56 2.37 -4.23
C GLU A 222 9.41 3.20 -4.82
N GLU A 223 9.08 2.99 -6.10
CA GLU A 223 7.99 3.67 -6.77
C GLU A 223 6.63 3.31 -6.17
N SER A 224 6.41 2.03 -5.84
CA SER A 224 5.19 1.59 -5.15
C SER A 224 5.04 2.25 -3.79
N GLN A 225 6.14 2.41 -3.04
CA GLN A 225 6.14 3.08 -1.75
C GLN A 225 5.82 4.59 -1.89
N LYS A 226 6.39 5.27 -2.89
CA LYS A 226 6.04 6.67 -3.23
C LYS A 226 4.58 6.80 -3.63
N ASN A 227 4.05 5.86 -4.39
CA ASN A 227 2.63 5.87 -4.77
C ASN A 227 1.71 5.68 -3.56
N LYS A 228 2.06 4.79 -2.63
CA LYS A 228 1.32 4.61 -1.38
C LYS A 228 1.27 5.90 -0.54
N THR A 229 2.39 6.60 -0.39
CA THR A 229 2.42 7.87 0.36
C THR A 229 1.61 8.96 -0.36
N ARG A 230 1.73 9.06 -1.69
CA ARG A 230 0.96 9.99 -2.52
C ARG A 230 -0.56 9.77 -2.39
N VAL A 231 -1.02 8.53 -2.45
CA VAL A 231 -2.44 8.19 -2.24
C VAL A 231 -2.91 8.63 -0.85
N GLY A 232 -2.10 8.43 0.19
CA GLY A 232 -2.38 8.92 1.55
C GLY A 232 -2.54 10.44 1.62
N GLN A 233 -1.64 11.18 0.97
CA GLN A 233 -1.68 12.66 0.92
C GLN A 233 -2.92 13.15 0.17
N ILE A 234 -3.25 12.54 -0.98
CA ILE A 234 -4.45 12.89 -1.75
C ILE A 234 -5.71 12.64 -0.93
N LYS A 235 -5.82 11.48 -0.26
CA LYS A 235 -6.94 11.16 0.63
C LYS A 235 -7.11 12.24 1.70
N ALA A 236 -6.02 12.63 2.37
CA ALA A 236 -6.06 13.65 3.41
C ALA A 236 -6.52 15.02 2.86
N LYS A 237 -6.02 15.41 1.68
CA LYS A 237 -6.44 16.65 1.01
C LYS A 237 -7.93 16.65 0.65
N VAL A 238 -8.42 15.57 0.04
CA VAL A 238 -9.84 15.43 -0.31
C VAL A 238 -10.73 15.49 0.93
N LEU A 239 -10.37 14.80 2.01
CA LEU A 239 -11.14 14.86 3.26
C LEU A 239 -11.19 16.27 3.85
N LYS A 240 -10.07 17.02 3.77
CA LYS A 240 -10.02 18.42 4.21
C LYS A 240 -10.91 19.32 3.35
N GLU A 241 -10.92 19.13 2.03
CA GLU A 241 -11.78 19.89 1.11
C GLU A 241 -13.27 19.58 1.35
N ILE A 242 -13.63 18.32 1.60
CA ILE A 242 -15.00 17.93 1.97
C ILE A 242 -15.43 18.61 3.28
N ALA A 243 -14.56 18.59 4.30
CA ALA A 243 -14.85 19.22 5.58
C ALA A 243 -15.04 20.74 5.45
N LYS A 244 -14.19 21.40 4.65
CA LYS A 244 -14.30 22.83 4.37
C LYS A 244 -15.61 23.14 3.62
N PHE A 245 -15.92 22.38 2.58
CA PHE A 245 -17.15 22.59 1.80
C PHE A 245 -18.41 22.43 2.66
N ARG A 246 -18.43 21.44 3.57
CA ARG A 246 -19.54 21.28 4.52
C ARG A 246 -19.66 22.48 5.45
N HIS A 247 -18.55 22.99 5.97
CA HIS A 247 -18.54 24.18 6.81
C HIS A 247 -19.07 25.39 6.05
N ASP A 248 -18.59 25.64 4.83
CA ASP A 248 -19.03 26.77 4.00
C ASP A 248 -20.55 26.71 3.71
N ILE A 249 -21.11 25.51 3.48
CA ILE A 249 -22.57 25.31 3.31
C ILE A 249 -23.33 25.64 4.59
N ASN A 250 -22.91 25.08 5.73
CA ASN A 250 -23.58 25.28 7.00
C ASN A 250 -23.57 26.76 7.38
N ASP A 251 -22.42 27.43 7.24
CA ASP A 251 -22.27 28.85 7.52
C ASP A 251 -23.21 29.70 6.64
N HIS A 252 -23.41 29.30 5.38
CA HIS A 252 -24.33 29.99 4.49
C HIS A 252 -25.79 29.78 4.87
N ILE A 253 -26.16 28.55 5.28
CA ILE A 253 -27.51 28.25 5.79
C ILE A 253 -27.78 29.07 7.05
N ASP A 254 -26.85 29.11 7.99
CA ASP A 254 -26.98 29.89 9.23
C ASP A 254 -27.13 31.39 8.95
N GLN A 255 -26.44 31.91 7.92
CA GLN A 255 -26.60 33.30 7.49
C GLN A 255 -27.99 33.58 6.91
N LEU A 256 -28.52 32.66 6.10
CA LEU A 256 -29.87 32.79 5.55
C LEU A 256 -30.92 32.73 6.67
N GLU A 257 -30.79 31.76 7.59
CA GLU A 257 -31.68 31.63 8.74
C GLU A 257 -31.72 32.89 9.60
N ARG A 258 -30.54 33.48 9.89
CA ARG A 258 -30.46 34.74 10.64
C ARG A 258 -31.15 35.90 9.91
N LYS A 259 -30.97 36.02 8.59
CA LYS A 259 -31.62 37.07 7.79
C LYS A 259 -33.14 36.92 7.83
N LEU A 260 -33.65 35.72 7.52
CA LEU A 260 -35.07 35.42 7.52
C LEU A 260 -35.69 35.64 8.92
N SER A 261 -35.02 35.21 9.98
CA SER A 261 -35.48 35.43 11.35
C SER A 261 -35.56 36.91 11.69
N SER A 262 -34.55 37.70 11.30
CA SER A 262 -34.57 39.15 11.53
C SER A 262 -35.71 39.85 10.76
N GLU A 263 -36.03 39.40 9.55
CA GLU A 263 -37.14 39.93 8.77
C GLU A 263 -38.49 39.60 9.42
N VAL A 264 -38.65 38.37 9.91
CA VAL A 264 -39.84 37.94 10.66
C VAL A 264 -40.00 38.76 11.93
N ASP A 265 -38.92 39.01 12.69
CA ASP A 265 -38.97 39.83 13.90
C ASP A 265 -39.38 41.27 13.60
N ILE A 266 -38.82 41.87 12.54
CA ILE A 266 -39.16 43.24 12.12
C ILE A 266 -40.65 43.32 11.71
N ILE A 267 -41.15 42.34 10.96
CA ILE A 267 -42.56 42.28 10.55
C ILE A 267 -43.44 42.10 11.78
N GLY A 268 -43.09 41.17 12.68
CA GLY A 268 -43.80 40.92 13.93
C GLY A 268 -43.92 42.19 14.78
N GLN A 269 -42.80 42.89 15.00
CA GLN A 269 -42.80 44.16 15.73
C GLN A 269 -43.69 45.23 15.08
N LYS A 270 -43.68 45.34 13.74
CA LYS A 270 -44.56 46.29 13.02
C LYS A 270 -46.03 45.95 13.21
N ILE A 271 -46.40 44.67 13.14
CA ILE A 271 -47.77 44.22 13.36
C ILE A 271 -48.18 44.48 14.80
N CYS A 272 -47.37 44.09 15.79
CA CYS A 272 -47.63 44.36 17.20
C CYS A 272 -47.85 45.84 17.50
N LYS A 273 -47.05 46.74 16.91
CA LYS A 273 -47.25 48.19 17.05
C LYS A 273 -48.59 48.65 16.48
N LYS A 274 -48.96 48.20 15.26
CA LYS A 274 -50.24 48.56 14.64
C LYS A 274 -51.44 48.06 15.45
N VAL A 275 -51.39 46.80 15.88
CA VAL A 275 -52.44 46.20 16.71
C VAL A 275 -52.53 46.89 18.07
N GLY A 276 -51.39 47.21 18.70
CA GLY A 276 -51.35 47.93 19.96
C GLY A 276 -51.99 49.31 19.89
N ASN A 277 -51.68 50.08 18.82
CA ASN A 277 -52.29 51.39 18.60
C ASN A 277 -53.82 51.27 18.41
N ALA A 278 -54.27 50.36 17.54
CA ALA A 278 -55.70 50.14 17.31
C ALA A 278 -56.44 49.68 18.58
N LEU A 279 -55.80 48.87 19.42
CA LEU A 279 -56.34 48.45 20.71
C LEU A 279 -56.48 49.64 21.68
N CYS A 280 -55.50 50.54 21.71
CA CYS A 280 -55.57 51.76 22.53
C CYS A 280 -56.76 52.64 22.12
N GLU A 281 -56.90 52.90 20.81
CA GLU A 281 -58.02 53.67 20.27
C GLU A 281 -59.38 53.01 20.56
N ALA A 282 -59.47 51.69 20.43
CA ALA A 282 -60.70 50.95 20.74
C ALA A 282 -61.04 51.03 22.23
N ASN A 283 -60.05 50.93 23.11
CA ASN A 283 -60.23 51.02 24.56
C ASN A 283 -60.68 52.43 24.99
N GLU A 284 -60.12 53.47 24.38
CA GLU A 284 -60.57 54.86 24.60
C GLU A 284 -62.04 55.05 24.20
N ARG A 285 -62.44 54.51 23.03
CA ARG A 285 -63.85 54.55 22.59
C ARG A 285 -64.77 53.75 23.51
N GLN A 286 -64.33 52.58 23.96
CA GLN A 286 -65.08 51.76 24.91
C GLN A 286 -65.30 52.53 26.22
N ASN A 287 -64.26 53.11 26.80
CA ASN A 287 -64.35 53.91 28.02
C ASN A 287 -65.31 55.09 27.85
N PHE A 288 -65.30 55.76 26.69
CA PHE A 288 -66.24 56.82 26.40
C PHE A 288 -67.70 56.31 26.37
N VAL A 289 -67.96 55.20 25.69
CA VAL A 289 -69.30 54.59 25.62
C VAL A 289 -69.77 54.14 27.00
N GLU A 290 -68.91 53.53 27.81
CA GLU A 290 -69.22 53.13 29.19
C GLU A 290 -69.61 54.35 30.06
N ASN A 291 -68.86 55.45 29.95
CA ASN A 291 -69.17 56.69 30.66
C ASN A 291 -70.53 57.28 30.23
N VAL A 292 -70.82 57.31 28.92
CA VAL A 292 -72.11 57.79 28.41
C VAL A 292 -73.26 56.89 28.88
N TRP A 293 -73.05 55.56 28.85
CA TRP A 293 -74.04 54.60 29.32
C TRP A 293 -74.36 54.81 30.81
N GLN A 294 -73.36 55.03 31.67
CA GLN A 294 -73.57 55.33 33.09
C GLN A 294 -74.39 56.60 33.31
N GLN A 295 -74.19 57.64 32.49
CA GLN A 295 -74.99 58.87 32.57
C GLN A 295 -76.45 58.64 32.16
N VAL A 296 -76.66 57.90 31.07
CA VAL A 296 -78.02 57.57 30.60
C VAL A 296 -78.76 56.71 31.63
N ASP A 297 -78.10 55.71 32.20
CA ASP A 297 -78.66 54.84 33.24
C ASP A 297 -79.05 55.65 34.49
N PHE A 298 -78.20 56.60 34.91
CA PHE A 298 -78.52 57.52 36.00
C PHE A 298 -79.79 58.35 35.73
N ILE A 299 -79.92 58.92 34.53
CA ILE A 299 -81.08 59.73 34.13
C ILE A 299 -82.35 58.86 34.09
N LEU A 300 -82.29 57.66 33.51
CA LEU A 300 -83.42 56.72 33.45
C LEU A 300 -83.91 56.37 34.86
N ASN A 301 -82.99 56.09 35.79
CA ASN A 301 -83.29 55.83 37.19
C ASN A 301 -83.96 57.04 37.87
N MET A 302 -83.54 58.28 37.56
CA MET A 302 -84.21 59.48 38.08
C MET A 302 -85.65 59.63 37.55
N VAL A 303 -85.85 59.46 36.24
CA VAL A 303 -87.18 59.58 35.61
C VAL A 303 -88.16 58.53 36.16
N GLN A 304 -87.70 57.30 36.36
CA GLN A 304 -88.50 56.24 36.98
C GLN A 304 -88.92 56.62 38.40
N LYS A 305 -88.02 57.17 39.23
CA LYS A 305 -88.38 57.60 40.61
C LYS A 305 -89.42 58.71 40.64
N VAL A 306 -89.38 59.67 39.71
CA VAL A 306 -90.38 60.76 39.64
C VAL A 306 -91.75 60.23 39.24
N SER A 307 -91.82 59.24 38.34
CA SER A 307 -93.08 58.67 37.88
C SER A 307 -93.81 57.83 38.94
N TYR A 308 -93.12 57.32 39.96
CA TYR A 308 -93.73 56.67 41.12
C TYR A 308 -94.25 57.64 42.20
N LEU A 309 -93.89 58.93 42.14
CA LEU A 309 -94.32 59.95 43.13
C LEU A 309 -95.52 60.79 42.65
N SER A 310 -95.93 60.62 41.39
CA SER A 310 -97.03 61.36 40.75
C SER A 310 -98.37 60.60 40.70
N PHE A 311 -98.54 59.59 41.56
CA PHE A 311 -99.80 58.87 41.83
C PHE A 311 -100.11 58.94 43.32
#